data_AF-A0A848HXJ4-F1
#
_entry.id   AF-A0A848HXJ4-F1
#
_cell.length_a   1.000
_cell.length_b   1.000
_cell.length_c   1.000
_cell.angle_alpha   90.00
_cell.angle_beta   90.00
_cell.angle_gamma   90.00
#
_symmetry.space_group_name_H-M   'P 1'
#
loop_
_entity.id
_entity.type
_entity.pdbx_description
1 polymer ?
#
loop_
_entity_poly.entity_id
_entity_poly.type
_entity_poly.pdbx_seq_one_letter_code
_entity_poly.pdbx_strand_id
1 'polypeptide(L)'
;MRSRLLQATFDVYTADRGINDPAVIDDVIRAAGVSRATFYKYFSSLEEAAAELGHQLADEMVRVLDPIQDPLTEPLIRASVGIQFFLWRAVDEPNWGNFVARSRHVVSETSPFMRRVTGDVDDLVRAGVLSFARLDAAVTFNNGALMNGISTISQGVERPAEFIESLTIMMLCGFGATQDSAIDGQKRGSDFLRRTAPSHYEWWRAHR
;
A
#
# COMPACT_ATOMS: atom_id res chain seq x y z
N MET A 1 -22.83 -5.87 11.30
CA MET A 1 -23.42 -5.78 9.95
C MET A 1 -22.58 -4.90 9.03
N ARG A 2 -22.28 -3.65 9.40
CA ARG A 2 -21.42 -2.75 8.60
C ARG A 2 -20.10 -3.39 8.14
N SER A 3 -19.33 -3.98 9.07
CA SER A 3 -18.09 -4.72 8.73
C SER A 3 -18.32 -5.89 7.76
N ARG A 4 -19.43 -6.63 7.86
CA ARG A 4 -19.78 -7.71 6.91
C ARG A 4 -20.05 -7.16 5.51
N LEU A 5 -20.70 -6.01 5.40
CA LEU A 5 -20.91 -5.33 4.12
C LEU A 5 -19.58 -4.84 3.53
N LEU A 6 -18.69 -4.28 4.34
CA LEU A 6 -17.36 -3.87 3.88
C LEU A 6 -16.50 -5.06 3.44
N GLN A 7 -16.55 -6.19 4.15
CA GLN A 7 -15.88 -7.42 3.72
C GLN A 7 -16.43 -7.91 2.37
N ALA A 8 -17.75 -7.95 2.21
CA ALA A 8 -18.35 -8.32 0.93
C ALA A 8 -18.01 -7.32 -0.19
N THR A 9 -17.90 -6.02 0.12
CA THR A 9 -17.40 -5.02 -0.82
C THR A 9 -15.95 -5.32 -1.22
N PHE A 10 -15.07 -5.63 -0.27
CA PHE A 10 -13.70 -6.04 -0.55
C PHE A 10 -13.68 -7.24 -1.50
N ASP A 11 -14.37 -8.33 -1.14
CA ASP A 11 -14.40 -9.57 -1.91
C ASP A 11 -14.90 -9.34 -3.36
N VAL A 12 -15.91 -8.49 -3.53
CA VAL A 12 -16.47 -8.14 -4.85
C VAL A 12 -15.50 -7.33 -5.69
N TYR A 13 -14.78 -6.38 -5.10
CA TYR A 13 -13.80 -5.54 -5.81
C TYR A 13 -12.52 -6.30 -6.16
N THR A 14 -12.17 -7.33 -5.40
CA THR A 14 -10.98 -8.15 -5.62
C THR A 14 -11.26 -9.42 -6.42
N ALA A 15 -12.53 -9.68 -6.74
CA ALA A 15 -12.90 -10.80 -7.61
C ALA A 15 -12.34 -10.58 -9.03
N ASP A 16 -11.82 -11.65 -9.64
CA ASP A 16 -11.37 -11.63 -11.02
C ASP A 16 -12.56 -11.50 -11.97
N ARG A 17 -12.89 -10.27 -12.33
CA ARG A 17 -14.08 -9.92 -13.12
C ARG A 17 -13.76 -9.33 -14.50
N GLY A 18 -12.47 -9.14 -14.81
CA GLY A 18 -12.07 -8.48 -16.05
C GLY A 18 -12.52 -7.01 -16.11
N ILE A 19 -12.02 -6.27 -17.11
CA ILE A 19 -12.18 -4.81 -17.20
C ILE A 19 -13.63 -4.38 -17.53
N ASN A 20 -14.44 -5.30 -18.08
CA ASN A 20 -15.78 -4.99 -18.61
C ASN A 20 -16.94 -5.36 -17.65
N ASP A 21 -16.65 -5.84 -16.44
CA ASP A 21 -17.66 -6.25 -15.45
C ASP A 21 -17.47 -5.48 -14.13
N PRO A 22 -17.92 -4.20 -14.07
CA PRO A 22 -17.76 -3.40 -12.87
C PRO A 22 -18.63 -3.94 -11.72
N ALA A 23 -18.09 -3.89 -10.51
CA ALA A 23 -18.83 -4.26 -9.30
C ALA A 23 -20.16 -3.49 -9.19
N VAL A 24 -21.25 -4.21 -8.90
CA VAL A 24 -22.56 -3.61 -8.63
C VAL A 24 -23.07 -3.95 -7.23
N ILE A 25 -24.04 -3.16 -6.74
CA ILE A 25 -24.64 -3.33 -5.40
C ILE A 25 -25.18 -4.76 -5.22
N ASP A 26 -25.79 -5.36 -6.25
CA ASP A 26 -26.34 -6.72 -6.17
C ASP A 26 -25.27 -7.78 -5.89
N ASP A 27 -24.02 -7.56 -6.28
CA ASP A 27 -22.93 -8.46 -5.96
C ASP A 27 -22.58 -8.44 -4.49
N VAL A 28 -22.54 -7.25 -3.89
CA VAL A 28 -22.28 -7.09 -2.46
C VAL A 28 -23.43 -7.67 -1.64
N ILE A 29 -24.68 -7.44 -2.06
CA ILE A 29 -25.86 -8.01 -1.41
C ILE A 29 -25.79 -9.55 -1.43
N ARG A 30 -25.42 -10.12 -2.58
CA ARG A 30 -25.28 -11.57 -2.77
C ARG A 30 -24.14 -12.13 -1.93
N ALA A 31 -22.96 -11.53 -2.01
CA ALA A 31 -21.77 -11.93 -1.25
C ALA A 31 -22.01 -11.82 0.27
N ALA A 32 -22.66 -10.74 0.72
CA ALA A 32 -23.01 -10.54 2.11
C ALA A 32 -24.20 -11.38 2.56
N GLY A 33 -25.01 -11.98 1.67
CA GLY A 33 -26.21 -12.73 2.02
C GLY A 33 -27.27 -11.90 2.75
N VAL A 34 -27.52 -10.67 2.30
CA VAL A 34 -28.49 -9.73 2.92
C VAL A 34 -29.54 -9.27 1.92
N SER A 35 -30.51 -8.47 2.35
CA SER A 35 -31.45 -7.79 1.44
C SER A 35 -30.92 -6.43 0.97
N ARG A 36 -31.44 -5.93 -0.15
CA ARG A 36 -31.17 -4.56 -0.63
C ARG A 36 -31.53 -3.49 0.41
N ALA A 37 -32.66 -3.66 1.10
CA ALA A 37 -33.05 -2.77 2.20
C ALA A 37 -32.03 -2.78 3.36
N THR A 38 -31.41 -3.94 3.63
CA THR A 38 -30.34 -4.03 4.64
C THR A 38 -29.10 -3.26 4.22
N PHE A 39 -28.70 -3.32 2.94
CA PHE A 39 -27.57 -2.55 2.43
C PHE A 39 -27.81 -1.03 2.60
N TYR A 40 -28.95 -0.54 2.11
CA TYR A 40 -29.30 0.89 2.16
C TYR A 40 -29.50 1.45 3.57
N LYS A 41 -29.62 0.59 4.60
CA LYS A 41 -29.58 1.02 6.00
C LYS A 41 -28.18 1.51 6.44
N TYR A 42 -27.11 1.03 5.81
CA TYR A 42 -25.72 1.33 6.22
C TYR A 42 -24.97 2.19 5.21
N PHE A 43 -25.30 2.06 3.91
CA PHE A 43 -24.64 2.75 2.82
C PHE A 43 -25.66 3.18 1.76
N SER A 44 -25.60 4.45 1.36
CA SER A 44 -26.41 5.03 0.29
C SER A 44 -25.99 4.57 -1.11
N SER A 45 -24.77 4.08 -1.27
CA SER A 45 -24.23 3.60 -2.55
C SER A 45 -23.08 2.60 -2.36
N LEU A 46 -22.73 1.87 -3.44
CA LEU A 46 -21.52 1.05 -3.46
C LEU A 46 -20.27 1.91 -3.29
N GLU A 47 -20.25 3.11 -3.88
CA GLU A 47 -19.14 4.04 -3.78
C GLU A 47 -18.89 4.50 -2.35
N GLU A 48 -19.95 4.72 -1.55
CA GLU A 48 -19.82 5.07 -0.13
C GLU A 48 -19.17 3.91 0.67
N ALA A 49 -19.58 2.67 0.40
CA ALA A 49 -18.97 1.50 1.03
C ALA A 49 -17.49 1.34 0.61
N ALA A 50 -17.18 1.54 -0.66
CA ALA A 50 -15.81 1.47 -1.17
C ALA A 50 -14.93 2.61 -0.62
N ALA A 51 -15.49 3.80 -0.42
CA ALA A 51 -14.80 4.93 0.20
C ALA A 51 -14.47 4.67 1.65
N GLU A 52 -15.44 4.17 2.43
CA GLU A 52 -15.22 3.79 3.82
C GLU A 52 -14.16 2.68 3.94
N LEU A 53 -14.22 1.66 3.08
CA LEU A 53 -13.21 0.61 3.03
C LEU A 53 -11.82 1.15 2.67
N GLY A 54 -11.73 2.04 1.68
CA GLY A 54 -10.48 2.69 1.27
C GLY A 54 -9.84 3.51 2.39
N HIS A 55 -10.63 4.28 3.14
CA HIS A 55 -10.12 5.01 4.30
C HIS A 55 -9.65 4.06 5.41
N GLN A 56 -10.40 2.98 5.69
CA GLN A 56 -9.98 1.98 6.69
C GLN A 56 -8.66 1.31 6.32
N LEU A 57 -8.46 1.00 5.05
CA LEU A 57 -7.20 0.41 4.56
C LEU A 57 -6.06 1.43 4.59
N ALA A 58 -6.30 2.71 4.29
CA ALA A 58 -5.28 3.75 4.46
C ALA A 58 -4.84 3.90 5.92
N ASP A 59 -5.78 3.87 6.86
CA ASP A 59 -5.50 3.89 8.29
C ASP A 59 -4.74 2.64 8.73
N GLU A 60 -5.13 1.49 8.20
CA GLU A 60 -4.44 0.23 8.45
C GLU A 60 -3.01 0.28 7.94
N MET A 61 -2.76 0.79 6.73
CA MET A 61 -1.41 0.91 6.17
C MET A 61 -0.47 1.66 7.11
N VAL A 62 -0.91 2.79 7.68
CA VAL A 62 -0.12 3.53 8.68
C VAL A 62 0.09 2.67 9.94
N ARG A 63 -0.99 2.13 10.50
CA ARG A 63 -0.93 1.34 11.75
C ARG A 63 -0.06 0.08 11.66
N VAL A 64 -0.03 -0.60 10.53
CA VAL A 64 0.80 -1.79 10.34
C VAL A 64 2.25 -1.42 10.04
N LEU A 65 2.54 -0.22 9.55
CA LEU A 65 3.93 0.13 9.27
C LEU A 65 4.63 0.74 10.49
N ASP A 66 3.91 1.49 11.33
CA ASP A 66 4.49 2.21 12.46
C ASP A 66 5.35 1.32 13.38
N PRO A 67 4.90 0.15 13.90
CA PRO A 67 5.73 -0.68 14.78
C PRO A 67 7.02 -1.19 14.14
N ILE A 68 7.04 -1.33 12.81
CA ILE A 68 8.22 -1.75 12.05
C ILE A 68 9.20 -0.59 11.87
N GLN A 69 8.70 0.62 11.64
CA GLN A 69 9.53 1.79 11.36
C GLN A 69 9.96 2.57 12.61
N ASP A 70 9.23 2.46 13.73
CA ASP A 70 9.55 3.15 15.00
C ASP A 70 11.02 3.03 15.45
N PRO A 71 11.70 1.87 15.37
CA PRO A 71 13.11 1.78 15.76
C PRO A 71 14.09 2.34 14.72
N LEU A 72 13.64 2.73 13.52
CA LEU A 72 14.50 3.16 12.42
C LEU A 72 14.72 4.67 12.46
N THR A 73 15.94 5.08 12.80
CA THR A 73 16.33 6.49 12.85
C THR A 73 16.97 6.98 11.55
N GLU A 74 17.49 6.08 10.72
CA GLU A 74 18.14 6.44 9.46
C GLU A 74 17.08 6.67 8.37
N PRO A 75 16.93 7.90 7.84
CA PRO A 75 15.83 8.25 6.95
C PRO A 75 15.75 7.39 5.68
N LEU A 76 16.89 7.13 5.03
CA LEU A 76 16.93 6.33 3.79
C LEU A 76 16.52 4.88 4.04
N ILE A 77 16.96 4.29 5.16
CA ILE A 77 16.59 2.93 5.56
C ILE A 77 15.10 2.86 5.88
N ARG A 78 14.59 3.85 6.61
CA ARG A 78 13.18 3.95 6.95
C ARG A 78 12.29 4.03 5.70
N ALA A 79 12.66 4.86 4.72
CA ALA A 79 11.96 4.94 3.42
C ALA A 79 12.01 3.60 2.67
N SER A 80 13.19 3.00 2.58
CA SER A 80 13.41 1.70 1.95
C SER A 80 12.52 0.60 2.56
N VAL A 81 12.44 0.56 3.90
CA VAL A 81 11.57 -0.38 4.63
C VAL A 81 10.10 -0.15 4.32
N GLY A 82 9.63 1.11 4.30
CA GLY A 82 8.24 1.43 3.98
C GLY A 82 7.82 1.00 2.57
N ILE A 83 8.68 1.24 1.58
CA ILE A 83 8.46 0.81 0.19
C ILE A 83 8.39 -0.71 0.10
N GLN A 84 9.44 -1.39 0.60
CA GLN A 84 9.54 -2.84 0.51
C GLN A 84 8.42 -3.55 1.27
N PHE A 85 8.01 -3.04 2.43
CA PHE A 85 6.96 -3.64 3.25
C PHE A 85 5.65 -3.80 2.48
N PHE A 86 5.16 -2.74 1.83
CA PHE A 86 3.91 -2.82 1.08
C PHE A 86 4.02 -3.60 -0.22
N LEU A 87 5.18 -3.58 -0.88
CA LEU A 87 5.41 -4.43 -2.05
C LEU A 87 5.41 -5.92 -1.68
N TRP A 88 6.03 -6.30 -0.56
CA TRP A 88 5.98 -7.68 -0.04
C TRP A 88 4.59 -8.07 0.45
N ARG A 89 3.85 -7.15 1.08
CA ARG A 89 2.45 -7.38 1.42
C ARG A 89 1.61 -7.69 0.18
N ALA A 90 1.86 -7.03 -0.95
CA ALA A 90 1.16 -7.33 -2.21
C ALA A 90 1.46 -8.75 -2.74
N VAL A 91 2.63 -9.32 -2.41
CA VAL A 91 2.97 -10.72 -2.74
C VAL A 91 2.12 -11.69 -1.90
N ASP A 92 2.02 -11.46 -0.59
CA ASP A 92 1.33 -12.35 0.34
C ASP A 92 -0.19 -12.18 0.34
N GLU A 93 -0.66 -10.97 0.06
CA GLU A 93 -2.07 -10.58 0.03
C GLU A 93 -2.45 -9.90 -1.31
N PRO A 94 -2.49 -10.63 -2.45
CA PRO A 94 -2.79 -10.03 -3.75
C PRO A 94 -4.15 -9.33 -3.81
N ASN A 95 -5.15 -9.83 -3.08
CA ASN A 95 -6.46 -9.17 -3.00
C ASN A 95 -6.36 -7.80 -2.33
N TRP A 96 -5.57 -7.68 -1.27
CA TRP A 96 -5.31 -6.39 -0.62
C TRP A 96 -4.68 -5.41 -1.62
N GLY A 97 -3.63 -5.85 -2.32
CA GLY A 97 -2.95 -4.99 -3.29
C GLY A 97 -3.83 -4.62 -4.48
N ASN A 98 -4.66 -5.55 -4.97
CA ASN A 98 -5.62 -5.29 -6.04
C ASN A 98 -6.68 -4.24 -5.68
N PHE A 99 -7.13 -4.22 -4.43
CA PHE A 99 -8.05 -3.19 -3.94
C PHE A 99 -7.33 -1.86 -3.74
N VAL A 100 -6.24 -1.86 -2.98
CA VAL A 100 -5.50 -0.66 -2.59
C VAL A 100 -5.01 0.12 -3.80
N ALA A 101 -4.39 -0.55 -4.77
CA ALA A 101 -3.82 0.12 -5.93
C ALA A 101 -4.88 0.78 -6.85
N ARG A 102 -6.16 0.37 -6.75
CA ARG A 102 -7.28 0.92 -7.54
C ARG A 102 -8.15 1.89 -6.74
N SER A 103 -7.95 2.00 -5.43
CA SER A 103 -8.78 2.82 -4.56
C SER A 103 -8.28 4.26 -4.49
N ARG A 104 -9.02 5.18 -5.13
CA ARG A 104 -8.76 6.63 -5.04
C ARG A 104 -8.82 7.17 -3.60
N HIS A 105 -9.53 6.48 -2.71
CA HIS A 105 -9.72 6.91 -1.33
C HIS A 105 -8.53 6.57 -0.43
N VAL A 106 -7.68 5.61 -0.85
CA VAL A 106 -6.40 5.33 -0.15
C VAL A 106 -5.40 6.46 -0.36
N VAL A 107 -5.43 7.11 -1.53
CA VAL A 107 -4.45 8.11 -1.97
C VAL A 107 -5.03 9.53 -2.03
N SER A 108 -6.16 9.77 -1.36
CA SER A 108 -6.79 11.10 -1.29
C SER A 108 -5.92 12.09 -0.50
N GLU A 109 -6.11 13.40 -0.71
CA GLU A 109 -5.39 14.45 0.05
C GLU A 109 -5.65 14.37 1.57
N THR A 110 -6.83 13.87 1.95
CA THR A 110 -7.23 13.67 3.36
C THR A 110 -6.80 12.31 3.91
N SER A 111 -6.12 11.48 3.10
CA SER A 111 -5.65 10.16 3.51
C SER A 111 -4.57 10.25 4.59
N PRO A 112 -4.71 9.52 5.72
CA PRO A 112 -3.67 9.46 6.74
C PRO A 112 -2.37 8.84 6.22
N PHE A 113 -2.47 7.89 5.28
CA PHE A 113 -1.32 7.34 4.58
C PHE A 113 -0.57 8.41 3.78
N MET A 114 -1.28 9.24 3.01
CA MET A 114 -0.64 10.31 2.24
C MET A 114 0.00 11.38 3.13
N ARG A 115 -0.62 11.70 4.28
CA ARG A 115 0.00 12.59 5.28
C ARG A 115 1.29 12.01 5.84
N ARG A 116 1.29 10.71 6.15
CA ARG A 116 2.48 9.99 6.64
C ARG A 116 3.61 10.00 5.62
N VAL A 117 3.33 9.62 4.37
CA VAL A 117 4.29 9.65 3.26
C VAL A 117 4.86 11.05 3.05
N THR A 118 4.01 12.09 3.08
CA THR A 118 4.46 13.47 2.93
C THR A 118 5.42 13.89 4.05
N GLY A 119 5.11 13.54 5.31
CA GLY A 119 5.99 13.81 6.45
C GLY A 119 7.34 13.11 6.33
N ASP A 120 7.34 11.85 5.92
CA ASP A 120 8.57 11.05 5.78
C ASP A 120 9.49 11.61 4.69
N VAL A 121 8.92 12.06 3.57
CA VAL A 121 9.68 12.72 2.49
C VAL A 121 10.19 14.10 2.94
N ASP A 122 9.41 14.87 3.72
CA ASP A 122 9.86 16.15 4.28
C ASP A 122 11.03 15.97 5.28
N ASP A 123 10.97 14.95 6.15
CA ASP A 123 12.05 14.61 7.09
C ASP A 123 13.35 14.28 6.36
N LEU A 124 13.25 13.52 5.27
CA LEU A 124 14.36 13.15 4.41
C LEU A 124 15.03 14.36 3.73
N VAL A 125 14.25 15.36 3.31
CA VAL A 125 14.75 16.63 2.78
C VAL A 125 15.45 17.43 3.87
N ARG A 126 14.84 17.55 5.05
CA ARG A 126 15.43 18.29 6.19
C ARG A 126 16.72 17.67 6.68
N ALA A 127 16.85 16.35 6.58
CA ALA A 127 18.07 15.61 6.90
C ALA A 127 19.19 15.77 5.85
N GLY A 128 18.93 16.46 4.73
CA GLY A 128 19.89 16.63 3.64
C GLY A 128 20.19 15.34 2.86
N VAL A 129 19.36 14.30 3.07
CA VAL A 129 19.50 12.99 2.40
C VAL A 129 18.95 13.05 0.98
N LEU A 130 17.93 13.88 0.74
CA LEU A 130 17.27 14.05 -0.55
C LEU A 130 17.39 15.49 -1.06
N SER A 131 17.39 15.64 -2.39
CA SER A 131 17.37 16.93 -3.06
C SER A 131 16.50 16.88 -4.31
N PHE A 132 15.37 17.58 -4.29
CA PHE A 132 14.47 17.72 -5.43
C PHE A 132 13.82 19.11 -5.45
N ALA A 133 13.34 19.54 -6.62
CA ALA A 133 12.84 20.90 -6.83
C ALA A 133 11.46 21.18 -6.17
N ARG A 134 10.61 20.15 -6.02
CA ARG A 134 9.28 20.31 -5.41
C ARG A 134 8.82 19.05 -4.65
N LEU A 135 8.30 19.25 -3.44
CA LEU A 135 7.80 18.18 -2.56
C LEU A 135 6.58 17.45 -3.13
N ASP A 136 5.63 18.18 -3.71
CA ASP A 136 4.42 17.60 -4.30
C ASP A 136 4.73 16.64 -5.46
N ALA A 137 5.71 16.98 -6.31
CA ALA A 137 6.18 16.13 -7.39
C ALA A 137 6.86 14.86 -6.84
N ALA A 138 7.68 14.98 -5.79
CA ALA A 138 8.34 13.84 -5.16
C ALA A 138 7.33 12.87 -4.50
N VAL A 139 6.35 13.40 -3.77
CA VAL A 139 5.27 12.61 -3.15
C VAL A 139 4.41 11.95 -4.23
N THR A 140 4.08 12.68 -5.31
CA THR A 140 3.31 12.14 -6.44
C THR A 140 4.06 11.00 -7.12
N PHE A 141 5.35 11.17 -7.41
CA PHE A 141 6.21 10.13 -7.96
C PHE A 141 6.26 8.89 -7.07
N ASN A 142 6.53 9.07 -5.77
CA ASN A 142 6.61 7.98 -4.81
C ASN A 142 5.32 7.16 -4.78
N ASN A 143 4.19 7.84 -4.61
CA ASN A 143 2.90 7.18 -4.49
C ASN A 143 2.53 6.49 -5.81
N GLY A 144 2.75 7.15 -6.95
CA GLY A 144 2.52 6.56 -8.26
C GLY A 144 3.34 5.28 -8.48
N ALA A 145 4.64 5.32 -8.18
CA ALA A 145 5.52 4.18 -8.30
C ALA A 145 5.14 3.04 -7.34
N LEU A 146 4.86 3.35 -6.06
CA LEU A 146 4.47 2.37 -5.06
C LEU A 146 3.14 1.69 -5.42
N MET A 147 2.10 2.46 -5.72
CA MET A 147 0.77 1.93 -6.05
C MET A 147 0.80 1.11 -7.33
N ASN A 148 1.55 1.56 -8.35
CA ASN A 148 1.71 0.78 -9.58
C ASN A 148 2.48 -0.52 -9.32
N GLY A 149 3.55 -0.48 -8.52
CA GLY A 149 4.30 -1.66 -8.09
C GLY A 149 3.42 -2.68 -7.35
N ILE A 150 2.60 -2.23 -6.40
CA ILE A 150 1.61 -3.05 -5.69
C ILE A 150 0.65 -3.69 -6.70
N SER A 151 0.12 -2.92 -7.66
CA SER A 151 -0.78 -3.42 -8.70
C SER A 151 -0.12 -4.50 -9.57
N THR A 152 1.10 -4.26 -10.04
CA THR A 152 1.85 -5.19 -10.88
C THR A 152 2.13 -6.50 -10.15
N ILE A 153 2.57 -6.42 -8.90
CA ILE A 153 2.81 -7.62 -8.06
C ILE A 153 1.51 -8.40 -7.86
N SER A 154 0.41 -7.70 -7.56
CA SER A 154 -0.90 -8.31 -7.28
C SER A 154 -1.52 -9.00 -8.50
N GLN A 155 -1.09 -8.62 -9.71
CA GLN A 155 -1.50 -9.26 -10.98
C GLN A 155 -0.61 -10.44 -11.36
N GLY A 156 0.47 -10.69 -10.61
CA GLY A 156 1.45 -11.72 -10.88
C GLY A 156 2.64 -11.16 -11.66
N VAL A 157 3.77 -11.04 -10.97
CA VAL A 157 5.07 -10.72 -11.57
C VAL A 157 6.01 -11.91 -11.43
N GLU A 158 6.79 -12.21 -12.46
CA GLU A 158 7.87 -13.18 -12.35
C GLU A 158 8.97 -12.64 -11.43
N ARG A 159 9.54 -13.51 -10.58
CA ARG A 159 10.67 -13.19 -9.69
C ARG A 159 10.41 -11.92 -8.85
N PRO A 160 9.36 -11.91 -7.99
CA PRO A 160 8.94 -10.73 -7.25
C PRO A 160 10.05 -10.09 -6.40
N ALA A 161 10.96 -10.89 -5.84
CA ALA A 161 12.09 -10.37 -5.07
C ALA A 161 12.95 -9.37 -5.87
N GLU A 162 13.27 -9.70 -7.13
CA GLU A 162 14.13 -8.86 -7.99
C GLU A 162 13.39 -7.64 -8.51
N PHE A 163 12.08 -7.79 -8.76
CA PHE A 163 11.22 -6.66 -9.09
C PHE A 163 11.18 -5.66 -7.93
N ILE A 164 10.97 -6.14 -6.69
CA ILE A 164 10.92 -5.32 -5.49
C ILE A 164 12.27 -4.64 -5.24
N GLU A 165 13.37 -5.37 -5.37
CA GLU A 165 14.73 -4.80 -5.27
C GLU A 165 14.93 -3.67 -6.27
N SER A 166 14.67 -3.94 -7.56
CA SER A 166 14.87 -2.97 -8.63
C SER A 166 13.99 -1.74 -8.46
N LEU A 167 12.71 -1.94 -8.15
CA LEU A 167 11.75 -0.84 -7.96
C LEU A 167 12.13 0.01 -6.74
N THR A 168 12.54 -0.61 -5.64
CA THR A 168 12.99 0.11 -4.44
C THR A 168 14.21 0.97 -4.75
N ILE A 169 15.23 0.41 -5.42
CA ILE A 169 16.43 1.16 -5.82
C ILE A 169 16.05 2.35 -6.71
N MET A 170 15.19 2.15 -7.72
CA MET A 170 14.74 3.23 -8.60
C MET A 170 13.99 4.33 -7.83
N MET A 171 13.13 3.97 -6.88
CA MET A 171 12.40 4.93 -6.06
C MET A 171 13.34 5.74 -5.15
N LEU A 172 14.31 5.08 -4.50
CA LEU A 172 15.31 5.75 -3.67
C LEU A 172 16.20 6.70 -4.50
N CYS A 173 16.63 6.27 -5.69
CA CYS A 173 17.35 7.14 -6.63
C CYS A 173 16.48 8.31 -7.10
N GLY A 174 15.18 8.09 -7.37
CA GLY A 174 14.22 9.13 -7.74
C GLY A 174 14.05 10.22 -6.67
N PHE A 175 14.34 9.88 -5.42
CA PHE A 175 14.41 10.84 -4.33
C PHE A 175 15.72 11.64 -4.25
N GLY A 176 16.76 11.23 -4.97
CA GLY A 176 18.07 11.86 -4.99
C GLY A 176 19.16 11.09 -4.25
N ALA A 177 18.91 9.86 -3.79
CA ALA A 177 19.97 8.99 -3.30
C ALA A 177 20.94 8.65 -4.45
N THR A 178 22.22 8.46 -4.15
CA THR A 178 23.16 7.90 -5.12
C THR A 178 22.84 6.43 -5.35
N GLN A 179 23.26 5.89 -6.49
CA GLN A 179 23.03 4.47 -6.79
C GLN A 179 23.62 3.56 -5.70
N ASP A 180 24.81 3.86 -5.20
CA ASP A 180 25.45 3.08 -4.14
C ASP A 180 24.67 3.13 -2.82
N SER A 181 24.20 4.31 -2.40
CA SER A 181 23.42 4.43 -1.16
C SER A 181 22.02 3.85 -1.30
N ALA A 182 21.41 3.91 -2.48
CA ALA A 182 20.15 3.25 -2.78
C ALA A 182 20.26 1.72 -2.72
N ILE A 183 21.34 1.15 -3.27
CA ILE A 183 21.60 -0.30 -3.18
C ILE A 183 21.85 -0.72 -1.72
N ASP A 184 22.68 0.01 -0.98
CA ASP A 184 22.91 -0.26 0.45
C ASP A 184 21.61 -0.16 1.25
N GLY A 185 20.84 0.91 1.02
CA GLY A 185 19.56 1.15 1.70
C GLY A 185 18.51 0.10 1.37
N GLN A 186 18.45 -0.37 0.12
CA GLN A 186 17.57 -1.47 -0.28
C GLN A 186 17.95 -2.75 0.48
N LYS A 187 19.24 -3.12 0.46
CA LYS A 187 19.73 -4.34 1.10
C LYS A 187 19.50 -4.33 2.61
N ARG A 188 19.87 -3.24 3.28
CA ARG A 188 19.68 -3.08 4.73
C ARG A 188 18.20 -3.09 5.11
N GLY A 189 17.33 -2.48 4.30
CA GLY A 189 15.88 -2.53 4.49
C GLY A 189 15.32 -3.94 4.35
N SER A 190 15.76 -4.69 3.34
CA SER A 190 15.36 -6.09 3.13
C SER A 190 15.80 -6.98 4.30
N ASP A 191 17.06 -6.84 4.73
CA ASP A 191 17.61 -7.58 5.87
C ASP A 191 16.89 -7.25 7.18
N PHE A 192 16.51 -5.99 7.37
CA PHE A 192 15.71 -5.58 8.51
C PHE A 192 14.33 -6.25 8.48
N LEU A 193 13.58 -6.12 7.39
CA LEU A 193 12.24 -6.70 7.24
C LEU A 193 12.24 -8.22 7.42
N ARG A 194 13.24 -8.93 6.86
CA ARG A 194 13.37 -10.38 7.04
C ARG A 194 13.53 -10.81 8.49
N ARG A 195 14.12 -9.96 9.34
CA ARG A 195 14.30 -10.24 10.77
C ARG A 195 13.09 -9.84 11.62
N THR A 196 12.44 -8.72 11.30
CA THR A 196 11.39 -8.14 12.16
C THR A 196 9.98 -8.48 11.71
N ALA A 197 9.65 -8.39 10.42
CA ALA A 197 8.27 -8.52 9.96
C ALA A 197 7.58 -9.86 10.34
N PRO A 198 8.25 -11.04 10.30
CA PRO A 198 7.62 -12.30 10.69
C PRO A 198 7.14 -12.37 12.14
N SER A 199 7.71 -11.59 13.07
CA SER A 199 7.23 -11.55 14.46
C SER A 199 6.06 -10.59 14.68
N HIS A 200 5.81 -9.70 13.71
CA HIS A 200 4.73 -8.71 13.79
C HIS A 200 3.49 -9.10 12.98
N TYR A 201 3.64 -9.87 11.90
CA TYR A 201 2.55 -10.16 10.97
C TYR A 201 2.47 -11.63 10.60
N GLU A 202 1.32 -12.25 10.87
CA GLU A 202 1.04 -13.64 10.49
C GLU A 202 0.94 -13.85 8.97
N TRP A 203 0.55 -12.79 8.24
CA TRP A 203 0.46 -12.82 6.78
C TRP A 203 1.84 -12.72 6.11
N TRP A 204 2.88 -12.31 6.83
CA TRP A 204 4.23 -12.21 6.29
C TRP A 204 4.81 -13.60 6.14
N ARG A 205 4.65 -14.19 4.95
CA ARG A 205 5.26 -15.49 4.67
C ARG A 205 6.76 -15.24 4.54
N ALA A 206 7.57 -16.15 5.09
CA ALA A 206 9.02 -16.03 5.01
C ALA A 206 9.45 -16.13 3.54
N HIS A 207 9.51 -14.99 2.84
CA HIS A 207 10.16 -14.83 1.54
C HIS A 207 11.65 -14.97 1.79
N ARG A 208 12.10 -16.22 1.72
CA ARG A 208 13.47 -16.68 1.97
C ARG A 208 14.41 -16.23 0.86
#